data_AF-A0A7J5P2C0-F1
#
_entry.id   AF-A0A7J5P2C0-F1
#
_cell.length_a   1.000
_cell.length_b   1.000
_cell.length_c   1.000
_cell.angle_alpha   90.00
_cell.angle_beta   90.00
_cell.angle_gamma   90.00
#
_symmetry.space_group_name_H-M   'P 1'
#
loop_
_entity.id
_entity.type
_entity.pdbx_description
1 polymer ?
#
loop_
_entity_poly.entity_id
_entity_poly.type
_entity_poly.pdbx_seq_one_letter_code
_entity_poly.pdbx_strand_id
1 'polypeptide(L)'
;MVLIHRQNAIREFIDGEAHVKGFLLAYLGLTQGYILLPEYESSKGYADFYMMPDLVRQPDIVYSYIVEVKYARRDTSDADIALLKRDAAEQLRRYADDGKVARTKGNTRLGLITLVFKGWELVALEKLASRADCENASEA
;
A
#
# COMPACT_ATOMS: atom_id res chain seq x y z
N MET A 1 9.18 -3.19 -36.24
CA MET A 1 8.18 -4.02 -35.51
C MET A 1 8.52 -4.20 -34.01
N VAL A 2 9.80 -4.31 -33.62
CA VAL A 2 10.23 -4.49 -32.20
C VAL A 2 9.91 -3.28 -31.29
N LEU A 3 9.99 -2.05 -31.81
CA LEU A 3 9.72 -0.83 -31.03
C LEU A 3 8.25 -0.69 -30.60
N ILE A 4 7.30 -1.12 -31.44
CA ILE A 4 5.85 -1.01 -31.15
C ILE A 4 5.45 -1.98 -30.03
N HIS A 5 5.98 -3.20 -30.03
CA HIS A 5 5.64 -4.19 -28.99
C HIS A 5 6.17 -3.78 -27.61
N ARG A 6 7.37 -3.18 -27.53
CA ARG A 6 7.92 -2.67 -26.27
C ARG A 6 7.09 -1.50 -25.72
N GLN A 7 6.65 -0.58 -26.59
CA GLN A 7 5.78 0.53 -26.20
C GLN A 7 4.40 0.06 -25.73
N ASN A 8 3.80 -0.91 -26.43
CA ASN A 8 2.51 -1.48 -26.02
C ASN A 8 2.60 -2.17 -24.66
N ALA A 9 3.64 -2.97 -24.43
CA ALA A 9 3.79 -3.67 -23.16
C ALA A 9 3.99 -2.71 -21.96
N ILE A 10 4.69 -1.58 -22.17
CA ILE A 10 4.83 -0.54 -21.13
C ILE A 10 3.48 0.11 -20.85
N ARG A 11 2.70 0.42 -21.89
CA ARG A 11 1.37 1.00 -21.76
C ARG A 11 0.41 0.06 -21.02
N GLU A 12 0.37 -1.22 -21.39
CA GLU A 12 -0.45 -2.23 -20.69
C GLU A 12 -0.07 -2.38 -19.21
N PHE A 13 1.20 -2.21 -18.87
CA PHE A 13 1.66 -2.22 -17.49
C PHE A 13 1.11 -1.01 -16.72
N ILE A 14 1.28 0.20 -17.27
CA ILE A 14 0.80 1.45 -16.67
C ILE A 14 -0.72 1.44 -16.53
N ASP A 15 -1.42 1.04 -17.58
CA ASP A 15 -2.88 0.96 -17.60
C ASP A 15 -3.38 -0.08 -16.59
N GLY A 16 -2.67 -1.21 -16.45
CA GLY A 16 -2.97 -2.25 -15.45
C GLY A 16 -2.80 -1.77 -14.01
N GLU A 17 -1.67 -1.12 -13.70
CA GLU A 17 -1.41 -0.54 -12.38
C GLU A 17 -2.45 0.52 -12.02
N ALA A 18 -2.73 1.45 -12.94
CA ALA A 18 -3.73 2.49 -12.76
C ALA A 18 -5.13 1.91 -12.53
N HIS A 19 -5.49 0.84 -13.25
CA HIS A 19 -6.77 0.17 -13.08
C HIS A 19 -6.91 -0.48 -11.68
N VAL A 20 -5.87 -1.19 -11.22
CA VAL A 20 -5.87 -1.81 -9.88
C VAL A 20 -5.98 -0.74 -8.79
N LYS A 21 -5.18 0.32 -8.86
CA LYS A 21 -5.23 1.42 -7.88
C LYS A 21 -6.60 2.13 -7.92
N GLY A 22 -7.15 2.38 -9.11
CA GLY A 22 -8.48 2.98 -9.27
C GLY A 22 -9.60 2.13 -8.65
N PHE A 23 -9.55 0.82 -8.86
CA PHE A 23 -10.48 -0.12 -8.23
C PHE A 23 -10.36 -0.11 -6.70
N LEU A 24 -9.14 -0.19 -6.17
CA LEU A 24 -8.90 -0.16 -4.73
C LEU A 24 -9.34 1.17 -4.10
N LEU A 25 -9.09 2.31 -4.76
CA LEU A 25 -9.56 3.61 -4.32
C LEU A 25 -11.08 3.64 -4.18
N ALA A 26 -11.80 3.17 -5.20
CA ALA A 26 -13.25 3.11 -5.19
C ALA A 26 -13.76 2.16 -4.09
N TYR A 27 -13.16 0.97 -3.96
CA TYR A 27 -13.59 -0.05 -3.01
C TYR A 27 -13.31 0.36 -1.55
N LEU A 28 -12.08 0.79 -1.24
CA LEU A 28 -11.69 1.25 0.09
C LEU A 28 -12.45 2.52 0.48
N GLY A 29 -12.77 3.38 -0.49
CA GLY A 29 -13.59 4.58 -0.28
C GLY A 29 -15.02 4.32 0.20
N LEU A 30 -15.53 3.09 0.06
CA LEU A 30 -16.83 2.70 0.64
C LEU A 30 -16.76 2.52 2.16
N THR A 31 -15.56 2.33 2.72
CA THR A 31 -15.39 2.13 4.17
C THR A 31 -15.61 3.44 4.93
N GLN A 32 -16.60 3.46 5.83
CA GLN A 32 -17.00 4.67 6.57
C GLN A 32 -16.07 5.03 7.74
N GLY A 33 -14.92 4.35 7.88
CA GLY A 33 -14.00 4.52 9.03
C GLY A 33 -12.75 5.30 8.72
N TYR A 34 -12.51 5.59 7.44
CA TYR A 34 -11.28 6.18 6.98
C TYR A 34 -11.56 7.33 6.03
N ILE A 35 -10.76 8.38 6.16
CA ILE A 35 -10.58 9.39 5.13
C ILE A 35 -9.44 8.88 4.26
N LEU A 36 -9.77 8.45 3.04
CA LEU A 36 -8.82 7.88 2.10
C LEU A 36 -8.06 8.99 1.38
N LEU A 37 -6.74 9.01 1.54
CA LEU A 37 -5.83 9.98 0.93
C LEU A 37 -4.98 9.25 -0.12
N PRO A 38 -5.39 9.24 -1.41
CA PRO A 38 -4.60 8.67 -2.49
C PRO A 38 -3.39 9.56 -2.79
N GLU A 39 -2.32 8.96 -3.33
CA GLU A 39 -1.08 9.67 -3.70
C GLU A 39 -0.64 10.62 -2.59
N TYR A 40 -0.62 10.11 -1.36
CA TYR A 40 -0.35 10.93 -0.19
C TYR A 40 1.11 11.41 -0.25
N GLU A 41 1.27 12.73 -0.40
CA GLU A 41 2.57 13.38 -0.42
C GLU A 41 3.19 13.37 0.98
N SER A 42 4.28 12.62 1.10
CA SER A 42 5.23 12.66 2.20
C SER A 42 6.44 13.48 1.78
N SER A 43 7.16 14.00 2.78
CA SER A 43 8.50 14.58 2.58
C SER A 43 9.52 13.63 1.90
N LYS A 44 9.18 12.34 1.76
CA LYS A 44 10.02 11.26 1.21
C LYS A 44 9.45 10.62 -0.07
N GLY A 45 8.36 11.13 -0.63
CA GLY A 45 7.70 10.58 -1.83
C GLY A 45 6.18 10.48 -1.69
N TYR A 46 5.53 9.76 -2.61
CA TYR A 46 4.07 9.58 -2.61
C TYR A 46 3.69 8.14 -2.25
N ALA A 47 2.89 7.98 -1.19
CA ALA A 47 2.29 6.69 -0.85
C ALA A 47 1.02 6.47 -1.68
N ASP A 48 0.75 5.23 -2.11
CA ASP A 48 -0.45 4.96 -2.90
C ASP A 48 -1.72 5.32 -2.15
N PHE A 49 -1.88 4.82 -0.91
CA PHE A 49 -3.00 5.17 -0.06
C PHE A 49 -2.58 5.36 1.40
N TYR A 50 -2.99 6.47 1.98
CA TYR A 50 -3.07 6.63 3.42
C TYR A 50 -4.54 6.60 3.87
N MET A 51 -4.89 5.60 4.67
CA MET A 51 -6.19 5.44 5.31
C MET A 51 -6.13 6.14 6.68
N MET A 52 -6.36 7.45 6.67
CA MET A 52 -6.40 8.27 7.87
C MET A 52 -7.68 7.94 8.66
N PRO A 53 -7.60 7.68 9.98
CA PRO A 53 -8.78 7.29 10.73
C PRO A 53 -9.74 8.47 10.90
N ASP A 54 -11.03 8.25 10.62
CA ASP A 54 -12.07 9.24 10.93
C ASP A 54 -12.52 9.06 12.38
N LEU A 55 -11.77 9.63 13.31
CA LEU A 55 -12.05 9.55 14.76
C LEU A 55 -13.33 10.29 15.17
N VAL A 56 -13.89 11.14 14.29
CA VAL A 56 -15.16 11.82 14.55
C VAL A 56 -16.32 10.85 14.31
N ARG A 57 -16.28 10.10 13.20
CA ARG A 57 -17.30 9.11 12.88
C ARG A 57 -17.09 7.77 13.59
N GLN A 58 -15.84 7.39 13.82
CA GLN A 58 -15.44 6.13 14.44
C GLN A 58 -14.41 6.37 15.56
N PRO A 59 -14.85 6.87 16.72
CA PRO A 59 -13.94 7.18 17.83
C PRO A 59 -13.20 5.95 18.37
N ASP A 60 -13.79 4.76 18.25
CA ASP A 60 -13.23 3.50 18.77
C ASP A 60 -12.37 2.74 17.74
N ILE A 61 -12.09 3.33 16.57
CA ILE A 61 -11.28 2.67 15.54
C ILE A 61 -9.84 2.47 16.05
N VAL A 62 -9.35 1.24 15.94
CA VAL A 62 -8.08 0.84 16.58
C VAL A 62 -6.88 1.07 15.66
N TYR A 63 -7.08 0.96 14.34
CA TYR A 63 -6.01 0.95 13.35
C TYR A 63 -6.19 2.03 12.30
N SER A 64 -5.06 2.57 11.85
CA SER A 64 -4.92 3.33 10.60
C SER A 64 -3.96 2.58 9.68
N TYR A 65 -3.97 2.88 8.38
CA TYR A 65 -3.17 2.11 7.42
C TYR A 65 -2.46 2.98 6.40
N ILE A 66 -1.23 2.61 6.04
CA ILE A 66 -0.62 2.99 4.76
C ILE A 66 -0.58 1.73 3.90
N VAL A 67 -1.11 1.82 2.69
CA VAL A 67 -1.14 0.74 1.72
C VAL A 67 -0.26 1.12 0.54
N GLU A 68 0.68 0.24 0.21
CA GLU A 68 1.52 0.32 -0.98
C GLU A 68 1.16 -0.81 -1.93
N VAL A 69 0.88 -0.48 -3.18
CA VAL A 69 0.44 -1.40 -4.22
C VAL A 69 1.56 -1.57 -5.25
N LYS A 70 2.00 -2.81 -5.45
CA LYS A 70 2.93 -3.16 -6.53
C LYS A 70 2.19 -3.92 -7.62
N TYR A 71 2.44 -3.53 -8.86
CA TYR A 71 1.93 -4.22 -10.02
C TYR A 71 3.07 -4.93 -10.75
N ALA A 72 2.82 -6.18 -11.12
CA ALA A 72 3.73 -7.06 -11.83
C ALA A 72 3.05 -7.59 -13.09
N ARG A 73 3.86 -7.86 -14.12
CA ARG A 73 3.37 -8.50 -15.34
C ARG A 73 3.11 -9.98 -15.09
N ARG A 74 2.30 -10.60 -15.95
CA ARG A 74 1.94 -12.02 -15.82
C ARG A 74 3.12 -12.98 -15.95
N ASP A 75 4.20 -12.55 -16.59
CA ASP A 75 5.43 -13.31 -16.75
C ASP A 75 6.49 -12.98 -15.68
N THR A 76 6.22 -12.05 -14.76
CA THR A 76 7.15 -11.70 -13.67
C THR A 76 7.45 -12.91 -12.79
N SER A 77 8.74 -13.15 -12.54
CA SER A 77 9.20 -14.29 -11.75
C SER A 77 8.94 -14.12 -10.26
N ASP A 78 8.90 -15.21 -9.50
CA ASP A 78 8.69 -15.15 -8.04
C ASP A 78 9.84 -14.41 -7.33
N ALA A 79 11.06 -14.48 -7.87
CA ALA A 79 12.21 -13.74 -7.36
C ALA A 79 12.00 -12.22 -7.51
N ASP A 80 11.47 -11.77 -8.64
CA ASP A 80 11.16 -10.36 -8.87
C ASP A 80 9.97 -9.89 -8.02
N ILE A 81 8.96 -10.74 -7.82
CA ILE A 81 7.87 -10.48 -6.86
C ILE A 81 8.45 -10.26 -5.45
N ALA A 82 9.42 -11.08 -5.03
CA ALA A 82 10.07 -10.89 -3.73
C ALA A 82 10.83 -9.56 -3.63
N LEU A 83 11.43 -9.07 -4.70
CA LEU A 83 12.04 -7.73 -4.75
C LEU A 83 10.98 -6.63 -4.61
N LEU A 84 9.86 -6.72 -5.34
CA LEU A 84 8.77 -5.76 -5.23
C LEU A 84 8.24 -5.63 -3.79
N LYS A 85 8.14 -6.75 -3.06
CA LYS A 85 7.72 -6.76 -1.66
C LYS A 85 8.73 -6.05 -0.75
N ARG A 86 10.04 -6.27 -0.98
CA ARG A 86 11.10 -5.60 -0.21
C ARG A 86 11.07 -4.08 -0.46
N ASP A 87 10.95 -3.67 -1.72
CA ASP A 87 10.89 -2.26 -2.10
C ASP A 87 9.66 -1.58 -1.48
N ALA A 88 8.49 -2.24 -1.53
CA ALA A 88 7.27 -1.75 -0.90
C ALA A 88 7.45 -1.60 0.62
N ALA A 89 8.08 -2.57 1.28
CA ALA A 89 8.35 -2.50 2.71
C ALA A 89 9.27 -1.33 3.08
N GLU A 90 10.28 -1.02 2.26
CA GLU A 90 11.14 0.15 2.47
C GLU A 90 10.42 1.48 2.24
N GLN A 91 9.53 1.56 1.25
CA GLN A 91 8.67 2.74 1.06
C GLN A 91 7.71 2.95 2.22
N LEU A 92 7.02 1.90 2.64
CA LEU A 92 6.10 1.96 3.77
C LEU A 92 6.78 2.44 5.06
N ARG A 93 8.00 1.97 5.35
CA ARG A 93 8.78 2.46 6.50
C ARG A 93 9.07 3.96 6.37
N ARG A 94 9.48 4.43 5.19
CA ARG A 94 9.74 5.86 4.94
C ARG A 94 8.50 6.72 5.13
N TYR A 95 7.33 6.25 4.69
CA TYR A 95 6.08 6.99 4.83
C TYR A 95 5.55 6.95 6.27
N ALA A 96 5.78 5.85 6.99
CA ALA A 96 5.44 5.74 8.42
C ALA A 96 6.19 6.77 9.29
N ASP A 97 7.42 7.11 8.90
CA ASP A 97 8.26 8.11 9.58
C ASP A 97 7.85 9.56 9.25
N ASP A 98 6.84 9.77 8.41
CA ASP A 98 6.39 11.12 8.03
C ASP A 98 5.64 11.82 9.18
N GLY A 99 6.08 13.04 9.51
CA GLY A 99 5.52 13.79 10.63
C GLY A 99 4.03 14.11 10.50
N LYS A 100 3.47 14.18 9.27
CA LYS A 100 2.03 14.39 9.07
C LYS A 100 1.24 13.10 9.35
N VAL A 101 1.79 11.91 9.08
CA VAL A 101 1.18 10.64 9.51
C VAL A 101 1.15 10.58 11.04
N ALA A 102 2.26 10.90 11.70
CA ALA A 102 2.34 10.90 13.16
C ALA A 102 1.28 11.81 13.83
N ARG A 103 0.99 12.97 13.22
CA ARG A 103 -0.03 13.92 13.70
C ARG A 103 -1.47 13.51 13.41
N THR A 104 -1.70 12.78 12.32
CA THR A 104 -3.06 12.52 11.80
C THR A 104 -3.59 11.13 12.13
N LYS A 105 -2.72 10.16 12.44
CA LYS A 105 -3.15 8.82 12.86
C LYS A 105 -3.86 8.79 14.22
N GLY A 106 -3.76 9.87 14.99
CA GLY A 106 -4.27 9.95 16.37
C GLY A 106 -3.77 8.80 17.25
N ASN A 107 -4.68 8.23 18.04
CA ASN A 107 -4.39 7.13 18.97
C ASN A 107 -4.35 5.75 18.31
N THR A 108 -4.59 5.67 17.00
CA THR A 108 -4.59 4.38 16.30
C THR A 108 -3.19 3.79 16.17
N ARG A 109 -3.14 2.46 16.05
CA ARG A 109 -1.96 1.70 15.66
C ARG A 109 -1.82 1.73 14.15
N LEU A 110 -0.68 2.19 13.65
CA LEU A 110 -0.43 2.27 12.21
C LEU A 110 -0.07 0.89 11.67
N GLY A 111 -0.90 0.35 10.77
CA GLY A 111 -0.60 -0.82 9.96
C GLY A 111 0.03 -0.43 8.63
N LEU A 112 1.03 -1.17 8.19
CA LEU A 112 1.69 -0.96 6.90
C LEU A 112 1.42 -2.19 6.05
N ILE A 113 0.73 -2.02 4.92
CA ILE A 113 0.23 -3.11 4.09
C ILE A 113 0.87 -3.02 2.70
N THR A 114 1.44 -4.13 2.25
CA THR A 114 1.87 -4.33 0.87
C THR A 114 0.86 -5.21 0.16
N LEU A 115 0.39 -4.76 -1.01
CA LEU A 115 -0.37 -5.57 -1.95
C LEU A 115 0.45 -5.75 -3.22
N VAL A 116 0.65 -6.98 -3.69
CA VAL A 116 1.29 -7.25 -4.98
C VAL A 116 0.31 -7.92 -5.91
N PHE A 117 0.02 -7.25 -7.03
CA PHE A 117 -0.82 -7.77 -8.09
C PHE A 117 0.03 -8.26 -9.25
N LYS A 118 -0.30 -9.42 -9.80
CA LYS A 118 0.27 -9.98 -11.01
C LYS A 118 -0.82 -10.07 -12.07
N GLY A 119 -0.88 -9.09 -12.97
CA GLY A 119 -2.11 -8.84 -13.72
C GLY A 119 -3.26 -8.48 -12.76
N TRP A 120 -4.37 -9.22 -12.81
CA TRP A 120 -5.52 -9.02 -11.90
C TRP A 120 -5.45 -9.84 -10.60
N GLU A 121 -4.48 -10.76 -10.49
CA GLU A 121 -4.39 -11.66 -9.35
C GLU A 121 -3.61 -11.01 -8.22
N LEU A 122 -4.17 -11.00 -7.00
CA LEU A 122 -3.45 -10.61 -5.79
C LEU A 122 -2.56 -11.78 -5.35
N VAL A 123 -1.27 -11.70 -5.64
CA VAL A 123 -0.30 -12.77 -5.35
C VAL A 123 0.41 -12.60 -4.01
N ALA A 124 0.33 -11.42 -3.40
CA ALA A 124 0.80 -11.21 -2.03
C ALA A 124 -0.01 -10.12 -1.31
N LEU A 125 -0.34 -10.39 -0.05
CA LEU A 125 -0.84 -9.43 0.92
C LEU A 125 0.01 -9.60 2.18
N GLU A 126 0.83 -8.60 2.49
CA GLU A 126 1.72 -8.64 3.64
C GLU A 126 1.48 -7.42 4.52
N LYS A 127 1.27 -7.64 5.82
CA LYS A 127 1.34 -6.59 6.82
C LYS A 127 2.76 -6.58 7.38
N LEU A 128 3.48 -5.46 7.28
CA LEU A 128 4.77 -5.36 7.95
C LEU A 128 4.54 -5.45 9.45
N ALA A 129 5.34 -6.29 10.11
CA ALA A 129 5.36 -6.34 11.57
C ALA A 129 5.67 -4.94 12.10
N SER A 130 4.80 -4.42 12.96
CA SER A 130 5.15 -3.26 13.75
C SER A 130 6.10 -3.68 14.86
N ARG A 131 6.94 -2.76 15.37
CA ARG A 131 7.81 -3.06 16.53
C ARG A 131 7.01 -3.59 17.73
N ALA A 132 5.75 -3.17 17.89
CA ALA A 132 4.86 -3.62 18.95
C ALA A 132 4.28 -5.03 18.73
N ASP A 133 4.30 -5.56 17.50
CA ASP A 133 3.83 -6.93 17.21
C ASP A 133 4.93 -7.97 17.55
N CYS A 134 6.20 -7.57 17.52
CA CYS A 134 7.34 -8.44 17.88
C CYS A 134 7.46 -8.68 19.39
N GLU A 135 7.05 -7.74 20.23
CA GLU A 135 7.11 -7.86 21.70
C GLU A 135 6.08 -8.88 22.24
N ASN A 136 4.95 -9.05 21.57
CA ASN A 136 3.92 -10.03 21.98
C ASN A 136 4.19 -11.46 21.48
N ALA A 137 5.17 -11.65 20.58
CA ALA A 137 5.52 -12.96 20.03
C ALA A 137 6.62 -13.68 20.83
N SER A 138 7.30 -13.01 21.76
CA SER A 138 8.32 -13.60 22.63
C SER A 138 7.81 -14.13 23.97
N GLU A 139 6.51 -13.99 24.25
CA GLU A 139 5.86 -14.47 25.48
C GLU A 139 4.85 -15.62 25.24
N ALA A 140 4.85 -16.23 24.05
CA ALA A 140 3.98 -17.36 23.69
C ALA A 140 4.79 -18.65 23.44
#